data_AF-A0ABD1V1Z6-F1
#
_entry.id   AF-A0ABD1V1Z6-F1
#
_cell.length_a   1.000
_cell.length_b   1.000
_cell.length_c   1.000
_cell.angle_alpha   90.00
_cell.angle_beta   90.00
_cell.angle_gamma   90.00
#
_symmetry.space_group_name_H-M   'P 1'
#
loop_
_entity.id
_entity.type
_entity.pdbx_description
1 polymer ?
#
loop_
_entity_poly.entity_id
_entity_poly.type
_entity_poly.pdbx_seq_one_letter_code
_entity_poly.pdbx_strand_id
1 'polypeptide(L)'
;MVSKYLGPPNIWALHQVKGTPQESIQVELISRNSECNVEVRHVINLQQDVLISEILVSNASTSALRLMGSFISHLTVSTPEATYAVGLEGSDFYTRPPVLANFSIIPPDFGKRKDQVSHKLWGHIALNKLFLKQNTDDDLKSMTRNIEEEEWKGEEKDNYKHLTDKMSRIYTSAPRNFTVIDRGRRNSVVVRRDGFNELYMFSPGSRHKWYGKYSYICLGQAALLQPISLNSQSEWRGGQHLHNPNF
;
A
#
# COMPACT_ATOMS: atom_id res chain seq x y z
N MET A 1 6.74 27.86 7.12
CA MET A 1 6.70 27.15 5.83
C MET A 1 5.62 26.09 5.94
N VAL A 2 4.45 26.29 5.32
CA VAL A 2 3.29 25.42 5.52
C VAL A 2 3.38 24.25 4.53
N SER A 3 3.73 23.06 5.02
CA SER A 3 3.66 21.82 4.24
C SER A 3 2.20 21.43 4.06
N LYS A 4 1.67 21.54 2.84
CA LYS A 4 0.33 21.03 2.50
C LYS A 4 0.40 19.53 2.26
N TYR A 5 -0.38 18.75 3.00
CA TYR A 5 -0.59 17.33 2.77
C TYR A 5 -1.68 17.16 1.70
N LEU A 6 -1.41 16.35 0.67
CA LEU A 6 -2.40 16.05 -0.36
C LEU A 6 -3.22 14.82 0.06
N GLY A 7 -4.53 15.00 0.25
CA GLY A 7 -5.45 13.88 0.39
C GLY A 7 -5.64 13.13 -0.94
N PRO A 8 -6.19 11.91 -0.93
CA PRO A 8 -6.45 11.15 -2.13
C PRO A 8 -7.41 11.93 -3.02
N PRO A 9 -7.20 11.89 -4.34
CA PRO A 9 -8.16 12.46 -5.26
C PRO A 9 -9.53 11.80 -5.13
N ASN A 10 -10.54 12.57 -4.73
CA ASN A 10 -11.90 12.05 -4.51
C ASN A 10 -12.64 11.73 -5.82
N ILE A 11 -12.14 12.20 -6.96
CA ILE A 11 -12.74 11.97 -8.28
C ILE A 11 -11.61 11.67 -9.27
N TRP A 12 -11.64 10.47 -9.85
CA TRP A 12 -10.79 10.08 -10.97
C TRP A 12 -11.60 10.16 -12.25
N ALA A 13 -11.06 10.84 -13.26
CA ALA A 13 -11.62 10.87 -14.60
C ALA A 13 -10.82 9.95 -15.51
N LEU A 14 -11.51 9.14 -16.32
CA LEU A 14 -10.88 8.42 -17.41
C LEU A 14 -10.31 9.44 -18.42
N HIS A 15 -9.00 9.41 -18.62
CA HIS A 15 -8.33 10.26 -19.59
C HIS A 15 -8.21 9.57 -20.94
N GLN A 16 -7.71 8.33 -20.93
CA GLN A 16 -7.43 7.62 -22.18
C GLN A 16 -7.44 6.10 -22.00
N VAL A 17 -7.82 5.40 -23.07
CA VAL A 17 -7.61 3.95 -23.22
C VAL A 17 -6.89 3.72 -24.55
N LYS A 18 -5.84 2.88 -24.54
CA LYS A 18 -5.04 2.51 -25.73
C LYS A 18 -4.81 1.01 -25.79
N GLY A 19 -4.47 0.55 -26.99
CA GLY A 19 -3.98 -0.80 -27.24
C GLY A 19 -5.07 -1.80 -27.61
N THR A 20 -4.70 -3.08 -27.64
CA THR A 20 -5.54 -4.19 -28.07
C THR A 20 -5.38 -5.38 -27.12
N PRO A 21 -6.40 -6.26 -27.01
CA PRO A 21 -6.30 -7.46 -26.17
C PRO A 21 -5.15 -8.41 -26.53
N GLN A 22 -4.67 -8.38 -27.79
CA GLN A 22 -3.61 -9.25 -28.28
C GLN A 22 -2.21 -8.77 -27.90
N GLU A 23 -2.03 -7.47 -27.66
CA GLU A 23 -0.73 -6.88 -27.35
C GLU A 23 -0.70 -6.40 -25.89
N SER A 24 -1.43 -5.32 -25.62
CA SER A 24 -1.55 -4.75 -24.28
C SER A 24 -2.72 -3.78 -24.24
N ILE A 25 -3.34 -3.63 -23.08
CA ILE A 25 -4.37 -2.61 -22.83
C ILE A 25 -3.81 -1.62 -21.81
N GLN A 26 -3.77 -0.35 -22.18
CA GLN A 26 -3.39 0.73 -21.28
C GLN A 26 -4.60 1.60 -20.96
N VAL A 27 -4.81 1.90 -19.68
CA VAL A 27 -5.84 2.80 -19.17
C VAL A 27 -5.17 3.89 -18.37
N GLU A 28 -5.55 5.14 -18.63
CA GLU A 28 -5.05 6.31 -17.94
C GLU A 28 -6.19 7.03 -17.24
N LEU A 29 -6.05 7.20 -15.93
CA LEU A 29 -6.96 7.96 -15.08
C LEU A 29 -6.23 9.21 -14.59
N ILE A 30 -6.92 10.34 -14.53
CA ILE A 30 -6.37 11.59 -14.01
C ILE A 30 -7.29 12.12 -12.91
N SER A 31 -6.67 12.69 -11.88
CA SER A 31 -7.33 13.57 -10.96
C SER A 31 -6.55 14.86 -10.77
N ARG A 32 -7.29 15.97 -10.66
CA ARG A 32 -6.73 17.31 -10.55
C ARG A 32 -7.28 17.97 -9.30
N ASN A 33 -6.39 18.58 -8.53
CA ASN A 33 -6.75 19.51 -7.48
C ASN A 33 -6.39 20.92 -7.94
N SER A 34 -7.40 21.66 -8.41
CA SER A 34 -7.26 23.04 -8.90
C SER A 34 -6.86 24.03 -7.80
N GLU A 35 -7.19 23.76 -6.54
CA GLU A 35 -6.80 24.63 -5.42
C GLU A 35 -5.30 24.53 -5.09
N CYS A 36 -4.70 23.36 -5.35
CA CYS A 36 -3.30 23.09 -5.03
C CYS A 36 -2.38 23.05 -6.25
N ASN A 37 -2.91 23.19 -7.48
CA ASN A 37 -2.15 23.02 -8.72
C ASN A 37 -1.38 21.68 -8.77
N VAL A 38 -2.05 20.61 -8.33
CA VAL A 38 -1.49 19.25 -8.36
C VAL A 38 -2.32 18.36 -9.25
N GLU A 39 -1.67 17.65 -10.15
CA GLU A 39 -2.26 16.59 -10.95
C GLU A 39 -1.71 15.24 -10.50
N VAL A 40 -2.59 14.25 -10.36
CA VAL A 40 -2.25 12.86 -10.11
C VAL A 40 -2.78 12.05 -11.28
N ARG A 41 -1.90 11.31 -11.94
CA ARG A 41 -2.22 10.44 -13.06
C ARG A 41 -1.91 9.00 -12.66
N HIS A 42 -2.84 8.09 -12.91
CA HIS A 42 -2.69 6.66 -12.69
C HIS A 42 -2.77 5.95 -14.04
N VAL A 43 -1.67 5.32 -14.42
CA VAL A 43 -1.54 4.56 -15.67
C VAL A 43 -1.52 3.08 -15.33
N ILE A 44 -2.48 2.33 -15.87
CA ILE A 44 -2.58 0.89 -15.73
C ILE A 44 -2.25 0.28 -17.09
N ASN A 45 -1.30 -0.64 -17.14
CA ASN A 45 -0.95 -1.39 -18.33
C ASN A 45 -1.09 -2.89 -18.05
N LEU A 46 -1.97 -3.54 -18.81
CA LEU A 46 -2.20 -4.97 -18.77
C LEU A 46 -1.59 -5.62 -20.02
N GLN A 47 -0.66 -6.53 -19.78
CA GLN A 47 -0.06 -7.42 -20.78
C GLN A 47 -0.47 -8.87 -20.49
N GLN A 48 0.00 -9.81 -21.32
CA GLN A 48 -0.34 -11.23 -21.19
C GLN A 48 -0.03 -11.79 -19.79
N ASP A 49 1.13 -11.48 -19.22
CA ASP A 49 1.64 -12.02 -17.97
C ASP A 49 1.98 -10.95 -16.91
N VAL A 50 1.82 -9.66 -17.23
CA VAL A 50 2.17 -8.54 -16.36
C VAL A 50 1.01 -7.56 -16.21
N LEU A 51 0.73 -7.17 -14.97
CA LEU A 51 -0.05 -5.97 -14.63
C LEU A 51 0.88 -4.91 -14.06
N ILE A 52 0.94 -3.75 -14.71
CA ILE A 52 1.72 -2.59 -14.27
C ILE A 52 0.74 -1.49 -13.85
N SER A 53 0.96 -0.90 -12.69
CA SER A 53 0.23 0.26 -12.21
C SER A 53 1.20 1.34 -11.75
N GLU A 54 1.18 2.47 -12.43
CA GLU A 54 2.07 3.61 -12.17
C GLU A 54 1.27 4.84 -11.77
N ILE A 55 1.75 5.57 -10.77
CA ILE A 55 1.27 6.89 -10.40
C ILE A 55 2.32 7.92 -10.78
N LEU A 56 1.89 8.96 -11.48
CA LEU A 56 2.65 10.18 -11.73
C LEU A 56 1.96 11.33 -10.97
N VAL A 57 2.73 12.05 -10.16
CA VAL A 57 2.26 13.24 -9.45
C VAL A 57 3.02 14.45 -9.97
N SER A 58 2.31 15.41 -10.55
CA SER A 58 2.86 16.64 -11.09
C SER A 58 2.49 17.81 -10.18
N ASN A 59 3.51 18.48 -9.63
CA ASN A 59 3.35 19.65 -8.78
C ASN A 59 3.63 20.93 -9.58
N ALA A 60 2.56 21.55 -10.09
CA ALA A 60 2.63 22.84 -10.76
C ALA A 60 2.46 24.02 -9.78
N SER A 61 2.43 23.76 -8.47
CA SER A 61 2.40 24.82 -7.46
C SER A 61 3.77 25.45 -7.25
N THR A 62 3.80 26.61 -6.60
CA THR A 62 5.05 27.33 -6.25
C THR A 62 5.74 26.78 -5.00
N SER A 63 5.13 25.81 -4.30
CA SER A 63 5.61 25.26 -3.03
C SER A 63 5.92 23.77 -3.15
N ALA A 64 6.83 23.28 -2.31
CA ALA A 64 7.06 21.84 -2.19
C ALA A 64 5.88 21.14 -1.50
N LEU A 65 5.69 19.87 -1.84
CA LEU A 65 4.64 19.01 -1.32
C LEU A 65 5.24 17.79 -0.61
N ARG A 66 4.52 17.30 0.40
CA ARG A 66 4.81 16.00 1.02
C ARG A 66 3.69 15.02 0.69
N LEU A 67 4.04 13.98 -0.06
CA LEU A 67 3.11 12.95 -0.50
C LEU A 67 3.20 11.77 0.47
N MET A 68 2.04 11.37 0.99
CA MET A 68 1.88 10.13 1.75
C MET A 68 0.81 9.31 1.05
N GLY A 69 1.01 8.00 1.01
CA GLY A 69 0.05 7.11 0.36
C GLY A 69 0.58 5.71 0.19
N SER A 70 -0.26 4.87 -0.41
CA SER A 70 0.11 3.51 -0.76
C SER A 70 -0.69 3.03 -1.96
N PHE A 71 -0.09 2.11 -2.70
CA PHE A 71 -0.71 1.40 -3.81
C PHE A 71 -0.92 -0.05 -3.40
N ILE A 72 -2.10 -0.39 -2.86
CA ILE A 72 -2.37 -1.69 -2.26
C ILE A 72 -3.21 -2.56 -3.21
N SER A 73 -2.64 -3.70 -3.60
CA SER A 73 -3.31 -4.71 -4.41
C SER A 73 -3.80 -5.86 -3.53
N HIS A 74 -5.05 -6.27 -3.72
CA HIS A 74 -5.61 -7.48 -3.10
C HIS A 74 -5.30 -8.68 -4.00
N LEU A 75 -4.29 -9.47 -3.63
CA LEU A 75 -3.93 -10.66 -4.38
C LEU A 75 -4.77 -11.84 -3.91
N THR A 76 -5.49 -12.48 -4.84
CA THR A 76 -6.25 -13.69 -4.54
C THR A 76 -5.33 -14.90 -4.41
N VAL A 77 -5.47 -15.65 -3.31
CA VAL A 77 -4.70 -16.86 -3.01
C VAL A 77 -5.63 -18.01 -2.65
N SER A 78 -5.18 -19.27 -2.70
CA SER A 78 -5.97 -20.41 -2.22
C SER A 78 -6.28 -20.23 -0.74
N THR A 79 -5.24 -20.16 0.08
CA THR A 79 -5.31 -19.94 1.52
C THR A 79 -3.99 -19.33 2.04
N PRO A 80 -3.99 -18.60 3.15
CA PRO A 80 -2.75 -18.02 3.69
C PRO A 80 -1.70 -19.06 4.13
N GLU A 81 -2.12 -20.27 4.55
CA GLU A 81 -1.25 -21.38 4.92
C GLU A 81 -0.56 -22.03 3.72
N ALA A 82 -1.13 -21.88 2.53
CA ALA A 82 -0.50 -22.32 1.29
C ALA A 82 0.35 -21.21 0.63
N THR A 83 0.41 -20.01 1.24
CA THR A 83 1.01 -18.82 0.64
C THR A 83 2.28 -18.38 1.37
N TYR A 84 3.32 -18.07 0.60
CA TYR A 84 4.65 -17.69 1.08
C TYR A 84 5.14 -16.45 0.34
N ALA A 85 5.78 -15.52 1.04
CA ALA A 85 6.56 -14.44 0.41
C ALA A 85 8.05 -14.77 0.50
N VAL A 86 8.74 -14.82 -0.63
CA VAL A 86 10.15 -15.23 -0.74
C VAL A 86 11.00 -14.05 -1.17
N GLY A 87 12.17 -13.91 -0.53
CA GLY A 87 13.13 -12.84 -0.82
C GLY A 87 13.04 -11.63 0.09
N LEU A 88 12.25 -11.67 1.17
CA LEU A 88 12.21 -10.58 2.16
C LEU A 88 13.26 -10.71 3.26
N GLU A 89 14.11 -11.74 3.24
CA GLU A 89 15.19 -11.94 4.21
C GLU A 89 16.06 -10.68 4.36
N GLY A 90 16.40 -10.33 5.60
CA GLY A 90 17.15 -9.12 5.95
C GLY A 90 16.35 -7.82 5.87
N SER A 91 15.07 -7.88 5.49
CA SER A 91 14.23 -6.68 5.41
C SER A 91 13.75 -6.26 6.79
N ASP A 92 14.10 -5.04 7.20
CA ASP A 92 13.48 -4.37 8.34
C ASP A 92 11.98 -4.15 8.10
N PHE A 93 11.18 -4.34 9.15
CA PHE A 93 9.75 -4.04 9.13
C PHE A 93 9.25 -3.38 10.41
N TYR A 94 8.15 -2.65 10.25
CA TYR A 94 7.33 -2.10 11.32
C TYR A 94 5.98 -2.80 11.31
N THR A 95 5.57 -3.34 12.46
CA THR A 95 4.21 -3.85 12.61
C THR A 95 3.27 -2.68 12.87
N ARG A 96 2.25 -2.53 12.03
CA ARG A 96 1.24 -1.47 12.11
C ARG A 96 -0.14 -2.06 11.96
N PRO A 97 -1.21 -1.40 12.44
CA PRO A 97 -2.57 -1.76 12.05
C PRO A 97 -2.74 -1.76 10.53
N PRO A 98 -3.72 -2.51 10.02
CA PRO A 98 -4.00 -2.50 8.60
C PRO A 98 -4.43 -1.12 8.11
N VAL A 99 -4.04 -0.78 6.88
CA VAL A 99 -4.49 0.46 6.23
C VAL A 99 -5.99 0.40 5.98
N LEU A 100 -6.72 1.37 6.51
CA LEU A 100 -8.17 1.51 6.35
C LEU A 100 -8.49 2.40 5.16
N ALA A 101 -9.18 1.84 4.17
CA ALA A 101 -9.77 2.52 3.02
C ALA A 101 -11.20 2.00 2.82
N ASN A 102 -12.01 2.71 2.04
CA ASN A 102 -13.41 2.32 1.75
C ASN A 102 -13.54 0.92 1.10
N PHE A 103 -12.46 0.43 0.50
CA PHE A 103 -12.36 -0.87 -0.15
C PHE A 103 -11.43 -1.85 0.58
N SER A 104 -10.99 -1.52 1.80
CA SER A 104 -10.17 -2.44 2.61
C SER A 104 -11.03 -3.61 3.08
N ILE A 105 -10.58 -4.82 2.77
CA ILE A 105 -11.15 -6.05 3.32
C ILE A 105 -10.29 -6.40 4.55
N ILE A 106 -10.86 -6.31 5.75
CA ILE A 106 -10.17 -6.65 7.01
C ILE A 106 -11.10 -7.52 7.85
N PRO A 107 -10.65 -8.69 8.34
CA PRO A 107 -11.49 -9.54 9.19
C PRO A 107 -11.97 -8.81 10.46
N PRO A 108 -13.24 -8.94 10.87
CA PRO A 108 -13.78 -8.27 12.06
C PRO A 108 -13.10 -8.66 13.40
N ASP A 109 -12.35 -9.76 13.40
CA ASP A 109 -11.60 -10.28 14.54
C ASP A 109 -10.09 -10.01 14.43
N PHE A 110 -9.66 -9.27 13.40
CA PHE A 110 -8.28 -8.80 13.29
C PHE A 110 -7.95 -7.86 14.46
N GLY A 111 -6.81 -8.08 15.13
CA GLY A 111 -6.40 -7.29 16.30
C GLY A 111 -7.09 -7.64 17.63
N LYS A 112 -8.08 -8.55 17.66
CA LYS A 112 -8.69 -9.03 18.92
C LYS A 112 -7.82 -10.14 19.52
N ARG A 113 -6.73 -9.80 20.21
CA ARG A 113 -6.07 -10.73 21.15
C ARG A 113 -6.83 -10.70 22.49
N LYS A 114 -6.95 -11.85 23.16
CA LYS A 114 -7.66 -11.99 24.45
C LYS A 114 -6.95 -11.26 25.60
N ASP A 115 -5.67 -10.95 25.43
CA ASP A 115 -4.85 -10.29 26.44
C ASP A 115 -4.18 -9.07 25.80
N GLN A 116 -4.91 -7.95 25.68
CA GLN A 116 -4.36 -6.58 25.65
C GLN A 116 -5.47 -5.53 25.40
N VAL A 117 -5.31 -4.41 26.09
CA VAL A 117 -6.28 -3.34 26.31
C VAL A 117 -6.56 -2.59 25.01
N SER A 118 -7.82 -2.68 24.56
CA SER A 118 -8.51 -1.75 23.67
C SER A 118 -7.77 -1.20 22.42
N HIS A 119 -7.64 -2.02 21.37
CA HIS A 119 -7.48 -1.55 19.98
C HIS A 119 -8.75 -0.85 19.39
N LYS A 120 -9.70 -0.43 20.25
CA LYS A 120 -11.03 0.09 19.86
C LYS A 120 -11.02 1.56 19.38
N LEU A 121 -9.90 2.27 19.48
CA LEU A 121 -9.82 3.72 19.24
C LEU A 121 -9.31 4.12 17.84
N TRP A 122 -8.78 3.20 17.03
CA TRP A 122 -8.06 3.57 15.80
C TRP A 122 -8.87 3.55 14.50
N GLY A 123 -10.10 2.99 14.52
CA GLY A 123 -11.02 3.12 13.38
C GLY A 123 -11.38 4.57 13.05
N HIS A 124 -11.34 5.47 14.05
CA HIS A 124 -11.60 6.90 13.88
C HIS A 124 -10.36 7.73 13.49
N ILE A 125 -9.15 7.30 13.86
CA ILE A 125 -7.93 8.11 13.66
C ILE A 125 -7.39 8.01 12.22
N ALA A 126 -7.55 6.85 11.56
CA ALA A 126 -7.08 6.69 10.17
C ALA A 126 -7.88 7.54 9.17
N LEU A 127 -9.19 7.73 9.40
CA LEU A 127 -10.02 8.61 8.57
C LEU A 127 -9.81 10.10 8.92
N ASN A 128 -9.65 10.45 10.20
CA ASN A 128 -9.35 11.84 10.56
C ASN A 128 -7.97 12.31 10.06
N LYS A 129 -7.02 11.40 9.84
CA LYS A 129 -5.74 11.71 9.17
C LYS A 129 -5.87 12.04 7.67
N LEU A 130 -6.95 11.63 7.02
CA LEU A 130 -7.24 11.95 5.62
C LEU A 130 -8.14 13.20 5.47
N PHE A 131 -8.77 13.64 6.56
CA PHE A 131 -9.70 14.76 6.60
C PHE A 131 -9.46 15.65 7.82
N LEU A 132 -8.34 16.39 7.88
CA LEU A 132 -8.26 17.56 8.77
C LEU A 132 -7.86 18.82 8.01
N LYS A 133 -8.90 19.62 7.75
CA LYS A 133 -8.81 21.06 7.53
C LYS A 133 -8.33 21.68 8.85
N GLN A 134 -7.13 22.24 8.83
CA GLN A 134 -6.56 23.26 9.72
C GLN A 134 -7.03 23.27 11.19
N ASN A 135 -6.14 22.92 12.14
CA ASN A 135 -5.79 23.78 13.29
C ASN A 135 -4.62 23.23 14.14
N THR A 136 -3.65 24.13 14.39
CA THR A 136 -2.60 24.16 15.44
C THR A 136 -1.51 23.08 15.53
N ASP A 137 -0.25 23.54 15.55
CA ASP A 137 1.01 22.78 15.63
C ASP A 137 1.21 21.91 16.89
N ASP A 138 0.41 22.11 17.94
CA ASP A 138 0.51 21.34 19.19
C ASP A 138 -0.06 19.91 19.08
N ASP A 139 -0.98 19.68 18.15
CA ASP A 139 -1.65 18.38 17.97
C ASP A 139 -0.73 17.35 17.28
N LEU A 140 0.24 17.82 16.49
CA LEU A 140 1.24 16.95 15.84
C LEU A 140 2.26 16.42 16.86
N LYS A 141 2.67 17.23 17.85
CA LYS A 141 3.63 16.81 18.89
C LYS A 141 3.03 15.84 19.90
N SER A 142 1.74 15.98 20.24
CA SER A 142 1.05 15.01 21.09
C SER A 142 0.81 13.68 20.37
N MET A 143 0.59 13.74 19.04
CA MET A 143 0.33 12.57 18.20
C MET A 143 1.61 11.76 17.87
N THR A 144 2.78 12.39 17.75
CA THR A 144 4.07 11.67 17.59
C THR A 144 4.40 10.84 18.84
N ARG A 145 4.15 11.37 20.04
CA ARG A 145 4.37 10.63 21.30
C ARG A 145 3.50 9.37 21.41
N ASN A 146 2.24 9.43 20.97
CA ASN A 146 1.32 8.28 21.00
C ASN A 146 1.60 7.23 19.90
N ILE A 147 2.35 7.58 18.85
CA ILE A 147 2.75 6.66 17.76
C ILE A 147 3.99 5.85 18.16
N GLU A 148 4.87 6.42 18.99
CA GLU A 148 6.09 5.78 19.50
C GLU A 148 5.80 4.62 20.47
N GLU A 149 4.63 4.58 21.11
CA GLU A 149 4.36 3.68 22.23
C GLU A 149 4.02 2.21 21.85
N GLU A 150 3.71 1.89 20.59
CA GLU A 150 3.39 0.50 20.16
C GLU A 150 3.97 0.12 18.77
N GLU A 151 5.17 0.59 18.44
CA GLU A 151 5.90 0.15 17.23
C GLU A 151 6.77 -1.07 17.51
N TRP A 152 6.30 -2.26 17.12
CA TRP A 152 7.21 -3.41 17.06
C TRP A 152 8.01 -3.37 15.75
N LYS A 153 9.27 -2.94 15.87
CA LYS A 153 10.29 -3.07 14.82
C LYS A 153 10.88 -4.48 14.84
N GLY A 154 11.07 -5.08 13.67
CA GLY A 154 11.75 -6.36 13.51
C GLY A 154 12.44 -6.47 12.16
N GLU A 155 13.02 -7.63 11.92
CA GLU A 155 13.70 -7.99 10.68
C GLU A 155 13.24 -9.39 10.26
N GLU A 156 13.04 -9.62 8.97
CA GLU A 156 12.76 -10.96 8.46
C GLU A 156 14.04 -11.80 8.45
N LYS A 157 14.06 -12.85 9.27
CA LYS A 157 15.23 -13.71 9.45
C LYS A 157 15.27 -14.90 8.51
N ASP A 158 14.11 -15.31 8.02
CA ASP A 158 13.95 -16.49 7.19
C ASP A 158 13.90 -16.09 5.71
N ASN A 159 14.38 -16.99 4.85
CA ASN A 159 14.35 -16.82 3.39
C ASN A 159 12.93 -16.73 2.80
N TYR A 160 11.93 -17.25 3.53
CA TYR A 160 10.53 -17.12 3.22
C TYR A 160 9.71 -16.70 4.44
N LYS A 161 8.70 -15.86 4.19
CA LYS A 161 7.67 -15.53 5.14
C LYS A 161 6.40 -16.34 4.86
N HIS A 162 6.06 -17.23 5.78
CA HIS A 162 4.80 -17.97 5.74
C HIS A 162 3.64 -17.06 6.17
N LEU A 163 2.60 -16.93 5.35
CA LEU A 163 1.52 -15.96 5.57
C LEU A 163 0.35 -16.51 6.41
N THR A 164 0.59 -17.60 7.14
CA THR A 164 -0.39 -18.28 8.02
C THR A 164 -0.94 -17.40 9.13
N ASP A 165 -0.11 -16.53 9.70
CA ASP A 165 -0.49 -15.68 10.82
C ASP A 165 -1.11 -14.35 10.35
N LYS A 166 -1.95 -13.77 11.21
CA LYS A 166 -2.42 -12.40 11.03
C LYS A 166 -1.23 -11.45 11.10
N MET A 167 -1.03 -10.67 10.04
CA MET A 167 0.05 -9.68 10.00
C MET A 167 -0.32 -8.45 9.19
N SER A 168 0.29 -7.33 9.56
CA SER A 168 0.23 -6.06 8.87
C SER A 168 1.57 -5.36 9.09
N ARG A 169 2.39 -5.30 8.05
CA ARG A 169 3.79 -4.88 8.10
C ARG A 169 4.08 -3.84 7.04
N ILE A 170 4.94 -2.89 7.40
CA ILE A 170 5.58 -1.95 6.47
C ILE A 170 7.08 -2.27 6.47
N TYR A 171 7.61 -2.77 5.37
CA TYR A 171 9.03 -3.02 5.18
C TYR A 171 9.73 -1.78 4.64
N THR A 172 10.88 -1.42 5.20
CA THR A 172 11.68 -0.25 4.79
C THR A 172 12.94 -0.61 3.99
N SER A 173 13.39 -1.87 4.09
CA SER A 173 14.62 -2.37 3.46
C SER A 173 14.33 -3.52 2.48
N ALA A 174 13.10 -3.61 1.97
CA ALA A 174 12.70 -4.67 1.04
C ALA A 174 13.45 -4.58 -0.30
N PRO A 175 13.81 -5.72 -0.92
CA PRO A 175 14.45 -5.73 -2.23
C PRO A 175 13.53 -5.13 -3.31
N ARG A 176 14.12 -4.84 -4.47
CA ARG A 176 13.35 -4.34 -5.63
C ARG A 176 12.35 -5.36 -6.17
N ASN A 177 12.64 -6.65 -6.03
CA ASN A 177 11.75 -7.74 -6.42
C ASN A 177 11.66 -8.76 -5.29
N PHE A 178 10.47 -9.27 -5.05
CA PHE A 178 10.23 -10.45 -4.21
C PHE A 178 9.11 -11.27 -4.86
N THR A 179 8.95 -12.52 -4.44
CA THR A 179 7.96 -13.42 -5.04
C THR A 179 6.94 -13.86 -4.02
N VAL A 180 5.66 -13.77 -4.35
CA VAL A 180 4.60 -14.46 -3.63
C VAL A 180 4.34 -15.79 -4.31
N ILE A 181 4.43 -16.89 -3.57
CA ILE A 181 4.15 -18.24 -4.05
C ILE A 181 2.87 -18.72 -3.37
N ASP A 182 1.93 -19.21 -4.17
CA ASP A 182 0.73 -19.90 -3.73
C ASP A 182 0.80 -21.36 -4.18
N ARG A 183 1.10 -22.24 -3.22
CA ARG A 183 1.22 -23.69 -3.47
C ARG A 183 -0.12 -24.35 -3.74
N GLY A 184 -1.22 -23.85 -3.19
CA GLY A 184 -2.54 -24.42 -3.41
C GLY A 184 -3.07 -24.14 -4.81
N ARG A 185 -2.70 -22.98 -5.38
CA ARG A 185 -2.95 -22.65 -6.79
C ARG A 185 -1.85 -23.12 -7.74
N ARG A 186 -0.71 -23.56 -7.23
CA ARG A 186 0.52 -23.84 -8.01
C ARG A 186 0.90 -22.65 -8.89
N ASN A 187 0.81 -21.45 -8.33
CA ASN A 187 1.07 -20.20 -9.03
C ASN A 187 2.00 -19.30 -8.20
N SER A 188 2.58 -18.30 -8.84
CA SER A 188 3.41 -17.29 -8.20
C SER A 188 3.23 -15.93 -8.85
N VAL A 189 3.52 -14.87 -8.10
CA VAL A 189 3.55 -13.50 -8.60
C VAL A 189 4.84 -12.85 -8.14
N VAL A 190 5.65 -12.42 -9.10
CA VAL A 190 6.81 -11.57 -8.84
C VAL A 190 6.32 -10.13 -8.68
N VAL A 191 6.58 -9.55 -7.51
CA VAL A 191 6.22 -8.17 -7.20
C VAL A 191 7.46 -7.32 -7.35
N ARG A 192 7.40 -6.33 -8.24
CA ARG A 192 8.46 -5.32 -8.41
C ARG A 192 8.05 -3.99 -7.80
N ARG A 193 8.99 -3.37 -7.10
CA ARG A 193 8.90 -2.03 -6.54
C ARG A 193 9.54 -1.01 -7.47
N ASP A 194 8.83 0.08 -7.71
CA ASP A 194 9.36 1.26 -8.39
C ASP A 194 8.93 2.56 -7.70
N GLY A 195 9.87 3.51 -7.56
CA GLY A 195 9.64 4.86 -6.99
C GLY A 195 9.34 4.98 -5.49
N PHE A 196 8.82 3.95 -4.82
CA PHE A 196 8.54 3.94 -3.37
C PHE A 196 9.67 3.28 -2.59
N ASN A 197 9.95 3.71 -1.35
CA ASN A 197 10.94 3.07 -0.48
C ASN A 197 10.36 1.97 0.41
N GLU A 198 9.04 1.99 0.64
CA GLU A 198 8.39 1.06 1.56
C GLU A 198 7.51 0.06 0.81
N LEU A 199 7.39 -1.13 1.39
CA LEU A 199 6.48 -2.19 0.96
C LEU A 199 5.51 -2.48 2.10
N TYR A 200 4.22 -2.34 1.85
CA TYR A 200 3.16 -2.79 2.76
C TYR A 200 2.77 -4.23 2.42
N MET A 201 2.58 -5.05 3.47
CA MET A 201 2.05 -6.39 3.35
C MET A 201 1.08 -6.71 4.48
N PHE A 202 -0.06 -7.30 4.12
CA PHE A 202 -1.08 -7.73 5.06
C PHE A 202 -1.52 -9.16 4.75
N SER A 203 -1.65 -9.96 5.79
CA SER A 203 -2.31 -11.26 5.74
C SER A 203 -3.45 -11.28 6.77
N PRO A 204 -4.68 -11.66 6.37
CA PRO A 204 -5.78 -11.89 7.31
C PRO A 204 -5.57 -13.14 8.17
N GLY A 205 -4.54 -13.94 7.87
CA GLY A 205 -4.23 -15.19 8.53
C GLY A 205 -5.21 -16.32 8.21
N SER A 206 -4.81 -17.51 8.64
CA SER A 206 -5.48 -18.80 8.50
C SER A 206 -6.82 -18.91 9.23
N ARG A 207 -6.86 -18.38 10.46
CA ARG A 207 -7.93 -18.61 11.44
C ARG A 207 -9.22 -17.80 11.20
N HIS A 208 -9.32 -17.09 10.10
CA HIS A 208 -10.48 -16.26 9.74
C HIS A 208 -11.48 -17.08 8.90
N LYS A 209 -12.79 -16.97 9.19
CA LYS A 209 -13.84 -17.59 8.37
C LYS A 209 -13.90 -16.94 6.99
N TRP A 210 -13.48 -17.66 5.96
CA TRP A 210 -13.53 -17.18 4.58
C TRP A 210 -14.98 -17.09 4.11
N TYR A 211 -15.37 -15.92 3.60
CA TYR A 211 -16.72 -15.70 3.08
C TYR A 211 -16.84 -16.04 1.57
N GLY A 212 -15.81 -16.66 0.97
CA GLY A 212 -15.75 -17.02 -0.45
C GLY A 212 -14.86 -18.23 -0.75
N LYS A 213 -14.75 -18.60 -2.05
CA LYS A 213 -13.99 -19.76 -2.54
C LYS A 213 -12.46 -19.61 -2.37
N TYR A 214 -11.98 -18.38 -2.22
CA TYR A 214 -10.57 -18.04 -2.15
C TYR A 214 -10.32 -17.06 -1.02
N SER A 215 -9.08 -17.05 -0.51
CA SER A 215 -8.61 -16.04 0.42
C SER A 215 -7.86 -14.93 -0.31
N TYR A 216 -7.33 -13.97 0.43
CA TYR A 216 -6.53 -12.87 -0.12
C TYR A 216 -5.40 -12.51 0.83
N ILE A 217 -4.38 -11.88 0.25
CA ILE A 217 -3.40 -11.08 0.96
C ILE A 217 -3.40 -9.69 0.33
N CYS A 218 -2.92 -8.68 1.05
CA CYS A 218 -2.68 -7.37 0.45
C CYS A 218 -1.18 -7.11 0.38
N LEU A 219 -0.74 -6.59 -0.76
CA LEU A 219 0.65 -6.23 -1.00
C LEU A 219 0.69 -4.95 -1.81
N GLY A 220 1.59 -4.05 -1.45
CA GLY A 220 1.53 -2.71 -2.02
C GLY A 220 2.74 -1.86 -1.76
N GLN A 221 3.05 -0.96 -2.69
CA GLN A 221 4.09 0.02 -2.46
C GLN A 221 3.56 1.14 -1.55
N ALA A 222 4.40 1.68 -0.67
CA ALA A 222 3.97 2.61 0.35
C ALA A 222 4.96 3.75 0.61
N ALA A 223 4.43 4.86 1.10
CA ALA A 223 5.12 6.00 1.69
C ALA A 223 4.32 6.45 2.91
N LEU A 224 4.30 5.60 3.94
CA LEU A 224 3.50 5.73 5.15
C LEU A 224 4.37 6.10 6.37
N LEU A 225 5.64 5.71 6.40
CA LEU A 225 6.59 6.08 7.46
C LEU A 225 7.43 7.30 7.04
N GLN A 226 7.84 7.35 5.77
CA GLN A 226 8.66 8.38 5.17
C GLN A 226 7.93 9.02 3.99
N PRO A 227 7.28 10.19 4.20
CA PRO A 227 6.61 10.93 3.14
C PRO A 227 7.59 11.33 2.04
N ILE A 228 7.13 11.27 0.78
CA ILE A 228 7.91 11.66 -0.38
C ILE A 228 7.89 13.18 -0.53
N SER A 229 9.06 13.80 -0.62
CA SER A 229 9.18 15.24 -0.85
C SER A 229 9.21 15.51 -2.36
N LEU A 230 8.21 16.25 -2.85
CA LEU A 230 8.10 16.67 -4.24
C LEU A 230 8.31 18.18 -4.35
N ASN A 231 9.31 18.61 -5.11
CA ASN A 231 9.63 20.03 -5.26
C ASN A 231 8.57 20.79 -6.05
N SER A 232 8.58 22.11 -5.93
CA SER A 232 7.83 23.01 -6.80
C SER A 232 8.20 22.79 -8.27
N GLN A 233 7.23 22.84 -9.17
CA GLN A 233 7.42 22.67 -10.62
C GLN A 233 8.11 21.35 -11.01
N SER A 234 7.81 20.27 -10.31
CA SER A 234 8.44 18.97 -10.56
C SER A 234 7.44 17.82 -10.53
N GLU A 235 7.89 16.65 -11.01
CA GLU A 235 7.09 15.43 -11.07
C GLU A 235 7.75 14.30 -10.28
N TRP A 236 6.92 13.43 -9.71
CA TRP A 236 7.36 12.18 -9.11
C TRP A 236 6.59 11.01 -9.71
N ARG A 237 7.29 9.89 -9.90
CA ARG A 237 6.74 8.64 -10.42
C ARG A 237 7.02 7.50 -9.44
N GLY A 238 6.04 6.65 -9.25
CA GLY A 238 6.21 5.35 -8.59
C GLY A 238 5.13 4.38 -9.01
N GLY A 239 5.35 3.09 -8.78
CA GLY A 239 4.43 2.07 -9.28
C GLY A 239 4.69 0.68 -8.74
N GLN A 240 3.77 -0.21 -9.07
CA GLN A 240 3.82 -1.63 -8.76
C GLN A 240 3.72 -2.44 -10.06
N HIS A 241 4.57 -3.45 -10.20
CA HIS A 241 4.46 -4.41 -11.28
C HIS A 241 4.22 -5.79 -10.68
N LEU A 242 3.19 -6.46 -11.16
CA LEU A 242 2.81 -7.81 -10.78
C LEU A 242 2.99 -8.70 -12.00
N HIS A 243 4.01 -9.55 -11.98
CA HIS A 243 4.33 -10.47 -13.07
C HIS A 243 4.01 -11.91 -12.65
N ASN A 244 3.28 -12.63 -13.48
CA ASN A 244 3.04 -14.06 -13.31
C ASN A 244 3.99 -14.85 -14.22
N PRO A 245 5.04 -15.50 -13.68
CA PRO A 245 6.00 -16.24 -14.49
C PRO A 245 5.48 -17.60 -14.97
N ASN A 246 4.27 -18.04 -14.58
CA ASN A 246 3.70 -19.33 -14.95
C ASN A 246 2.70 -19.23 -16.11
N PHE A 247 2.69 -18.10 -16.83
CA PHE A 247 1.87 -17.92 -18.03
C PHE A 247 2.56 -18.48 -19.27
#